data_AF-A0A8H6DC71-F1
#
_entry.id   AF-A0A8H6DC71-F1
#
_cell.length_a   1.000
_cell.length_b   1.000
_cell.length_c   1.000
_cell.angle_alpha   90.00
_cell.angle_beta   90.00
_cell.angle_gamma   90.00
#
_symmetry.space_group_name_H-M   'P 1'
#
loop_
_entity.id
_entity.type
_entity.pdbx_description
1 polymer ?
#
loop_
_entity_poly.entity_id
_entity_poly.type
_entity_poly.pdbx_seq_one_letter_code
_entity_poly.pdbx_strand_id
1 'polypeptide(L)'
;MLVGAPERFRSSNGNDLVDEFGTLFKQHKAEHAFGLILNHRHFDMNPDERLVEYRGTSVPWTRLLDKAKPSSWLFAEDGNCLPYEFHYSPDAAGDESESPNDPKYNEFIRSFNSLLHQKDAVGLFGPCVYPGDDFEGRVEIRANTNLHPDDAPKALVSTPAAWFFVQILQESAFTSVEETAIPGLPTKATLAVDK
;
A
#
# COMPACT_ATOMS: atom_id res chain seq x y z
N MET A 1 -21.35 2.08 7.65
CA MET A 1 -20.40 2.38 6.57
C MET A 1 -19.03 2.45 7.20
N LEU A 2 -18.11 1.55 6.82
CA LEU A 2 -16.70 1.74 7.14
C LEU A 2 -16.26 2.99 6.37
N VAL A 3 -15.65 3.93 7.08
CA VAL A 3 -15.08 5.14 6.48
C VAL A 3 -13.91 4.70 5.60
N GLY A 4 -13.85 5.17 4.35
CA GLY A 4 -12.75 4.87 3.43
C GLY A 4 -11.40 5.27 4.02
N ALA A 5 -10.32 4.60 3.60
CA ALA A 5 -8.99 4.91 4.12
C ALA A 5 -8.59 6.40 3.92
N PRO A 6 -8.93 7.07 2.80
CA PRO A 6 -8.69 8.51 2.63
C PRO A 6 -9.43 9.38 3.65
N GLU A 7 -10.70 9.09 3.92
CA GLU A 7 -11.50 9.83 4.90
C GLU A 7 -10.97 9.62 6.31
N ARG A 8 -10.59 8.37 6.66
CA ARG A 8 -10.00 8.06 7.96
C ARG A 8 -8.67 8.78 8.13
N PHE A 9 -7.81 8.76 7.12
CA PHE A 9 -6.55 9.51 7.09
C PHE A 9 -6.78 11.00 7.39
N ARG A 10 -7.76 11.63 6.71
CA ARG A 10 -8.09 13.05 6.94
C ARG A 10 -8.63 13.30 8.35
N SER A 11 -9.51 12.44 8.86
CA SER A 11 -10.09 12.60 10.20
C SER A 11 -9.10 12.37 11.35
N SER A 12 -8.00 11.67 11.09
CA SER A 12 -6.97 11.33 12.07
C SER A 12 -5.75 12.25 12.04
N ASN A 13 -5.82 13.41 11.35
CA ASN A 13 -4.65 14.26 11.07
C ASN A 13 -3.48 13.47 10.46
N GLY A 14 -3.76 12.68 9.42
CA GLY A 14 -2.83 11.71 8.87
C GLY A 14 -1.44 12.25 8.50
N ASN A 15 -1.33 13.52 8.10
CA ASN A 15 -0.03 14.14 7.82
C ASN A 15 0.87 14.23 9.07
N ASP A 16 0.30 14.62 10.22
CA ASP A 16 1.05 14.68 11.48
C ASP A 16 1.50 13.26 11.89
N LEU A 17 0.65 12.25 11.65
CA LEU A 17 0.99 10.85 11.91
C LEU A 17 2.14 10.39 11.01
N VAL A 18 2.12 10.74 9.72
CA VAL A 18 3.21 10.42 8.79
C VAL A 18 4.54 10.97 9.28
N ASP A 19 4.58 12.20 9.80
CA ASP A 19 5.80 12.79 10.35
C ASP A 19 6.31 12.06 11.61
N GLU A 20 5.39 11.67 12.49
CA GLU A 20 5.71 10.89 13.70
C GLU A 20 6.24 9.49 13.34
N PHE A 21 5.60 8.80 12.40
CA PHE A 21 6.10 7.53 11.87
C PHE A 21 7.46 7.72 11.20
N GLY A 22 7.63 8.74 10.35
CA GLY A 22 8.90 9.01 9.69
C GLY A 22 10.06 9.21 10.68
N THR A 23 9.79 9.85 11.83
CA THR A 23 10.76 9.97 12.92
C THR A 23 11.12 8.59 13.50
N LEU A 24 10.12 7.73 13.72
CA LEU A 24 10.30 6.38 14.24
C LEU A 24 11.12 5.49 13.28
N PHE A 25 10.86 5.55 11.96
CA PHE A 25 11.65 4.80 10.97
C PHE A 25 13.14 5.16 11.05
N LYS A 26 13.44 6.46 11.05
CA LYS A 26 14.82 6.97 11.15
C LYS A 26 15.50 6.61 12.46
N GLN A 27 14.79 6.67 13.58
CA GLN A 27 15.33 6.29 14.90
C GLN A 27 15.77 4.82 14.93
N HIS A 28 15.02 3.94 14.27
CA HIS A 28 15.32 2.52 14.21
C HIS A 28 16.16 2.11 12.97
N LYS A 29 16.57 3.06 12.12
CA LYS A 29 17.33 2.81 10.87
C LYS A 29 16.59 1.86 9.90
N ALA A 30 15.28 2.00 9.83
CA ALA A 30 14.40 1.16 9.01
C ALA A 30 14.04 1.79 7.66
N GLU A 31 14.41 3.05 7.43
CA GLU A 31 13.99 3.88 6.28
C GLU A 31 14.50 3.38 4.91
N HIS A 32 15.55 2.56 4.88
CA HIS A 32 16.06 1.92 3.66
C HIS A 32 15.56 0.49 3.47
N ALA A 33 14.84 -0.06 4.44
CA ALA A 33 14.21 -1.38 4.33
C ALA A 33 12.71 -1.27 4.08
N PHE A 34 12.07 -0.28 4.70
CA PHE A 34 10.62 -0.12 4.69
C PHE A 34 10.18 1.33 4.48
N GLY A 35 8.99 1.48 3.90
CA GLY A 35 8.17 2.69 3.95
C GLY A 35 6.92 2.52 4.81
N LEU A 36 6.16 3.59 4.95
CA LEU A 36 4.81 3.60 5.52
C LEU A 36 3.80 3.50 4.39
N ILE A 37 2.82 2.61 4.51
CA ILE A 37 1.69 2.51 3.58
C ILE A 37 0.36 2.79 4.30
N LEU A 38 -0.54 3.48 3.61
CA LEU A 38 -1.94 3.61 3.98
C LEU A 38 -2.64 2.31 3.58
N ASN A 39 -3.05 1.53 4.58
CA ASN A 39 -3.79 0.30 4.35
C ASN A 39 -5.18 0.65 3.80
N HIS A 40 -5.36 0.45 2.50
CA HIS A 40 -6.63 0.63 1.82
C HIS A 40 -7.04 -0.66 1.13
N ARG A 41 -8.34 -0.79 0.89
CA ARG A 41 -8.88 -1.92 0.14
C ARG A 41 -9.05 -1.50 -1.31
N HIS A 42 -8.51 -2.32 -2.18
CA HIS A 42 -8.61 -2.17 -3.63
C HIS A 42 -10.01 -2.55 -4.12
N PHE A 43 -10.50 -3.69 -3.62
CA PHE A 43 -11.82 -4.27 -3.90
C PHE A 43 -12.12 -5.36 -2.86
N ASP A 44 -13.36 -5.86 -2.84
CA ASP A 44 -13.72 -6.99 -1.98
C ASP A 44 -12.98 -8.26 -2.43
N MET A 45 -12.26 -8.88 -1.50
CA MET A 45 -11.53 -10.13 -1.70
C MET A 45 -12.11 -11.23 -0.80
N ASN A 46 -12.02 -12.47 -1.27
CA ASN A 46 -12.33 -13.63 -0.45
C ASN A 46 -11.29 -13.82 0.67
N PRO A 47 -11.65 -14.47 1.81
CA PRO A 47 -10.74 -14.65 2.93
C PRO A 47 -9.45 -15.44 2.58
N ASP A 48 -9.50 -16.30 1.56
CA ASP A 48 -8.39 -17.10 1.05
C ASP A 48 -7.61 -16.40 -0.07
N GLU A 49 -8.07 -15.24 -0.55
CA GLU A 49 -7.37 -14.44 -1.55
C GLU A 49 -6.31 -13.55 -0.91
N ARG A 50 -5.23 -13.32 -1.67
CA ARG A 50 -4.18 -12.35 -1.35
C ARG A 50 -4.01 -11.45 -2.56
N LEU A 51 -3.80 -10.16 -2.32
CA LEU A 51 -3.54 -9.23 -3.40
C LEU A 51 -2.09 -9.40 -3.87
N VAL A 52 -1.92 -9.66 -5.16
CA VAL A 52 -0.62 -9.85 -5.79
C VAL A 52 -0.45 -8.85 -6.91
N GLU A 53 0.57 -8.00 -6.82
CA GLU A 53 0.99 -7.12 -7.89
C GLU A 53 1.91 -7.87 -8.87
N TYR A 54 1.58 -7.76 -10.16
CA TYR A 54 2.41 -8.24 -11.25
C TYR A 54 2.34 -7.26 -12.43
N ARG A 55 3.52 -6.75 -12.84
CA ARG A 55 3.70 -5.86 -14.00
C ARG A 55 2.74 -4.66 -13.99
N GLY A 56 2.61 -4.04 -12.82
CA GLY A 56 1.77 -2.87 -12.62
C GLY A 56 0.29 -3.19 -12.50
N THR A 57 -0.10 -4.45 -12.27
CA THR A 57 -1.50 -4.81 -12.01
C THR A 57 -1.63 -5.66 -10.76
N SER A 58 -2.48 -5.24 -9.82
CA SER A 58 -2.81 -5.96 -8.61
C SER A 58 -4.03 -6.86 -8.83
N VAL A 59 -3.89 -8.14 -8.57
CA VAL A 59 -4.95 -9.14 -8.78
C VAL A 59 -5.06 -10.08 -7.57
N PRO A 60 -6.28 -10.54 -7.21
CA PRO A 60 -6.45 -11.47 -6.12
C PRO A 60 -6.02 -12.87 -6.55
N TRP A 61 -5.14 -13.50 -5.78
CA TRP A 61 -4.72 -14.88 -5.96
C TRP A 61 -5.16 -15.73 -4.77
N THR A 62 -5.75 -16.89 -5.01
CA THR A 62 -6.07 -17.89 -3.99
C THR A 62 -4.88 -18.77 -3.61
N ARG A 63 -3.81 -18.75 -4.42
CA ARG A 63 -2.57 -19.48 -4.18
C ARG A 63 -1.37 -18.62 -4.53
N LEU A 64 -0.49 -18.42 -3.56
CA LEU A 64 0.79 -17.76 -3.79
C LEU A 64 1.77 -18.73 -4.48
N LEU A 65 2.50 -18.20 -5.46
CA LEU A 65 3.61 -18.89 -6.11
C LEU A 65 4.92 -18.59 -5.36
N ASP A 66 5.95 -19.42 -5.51
CA ASP A 66 7.22 -19.30 -4.75
C ASP A 66 7.95 -17.96 -4.95
N LYS A 67 7.64 -17.26 -6.04
CA LYS A 67 8.18 -15.94 -6.42
C LYS A 67 7.27 -14.76 -6.06
N ALA A 68 6.14 -15.03 -5.38
CA ALA A 68 5.33 -13.99 -4.76
C ALA A 68 5.90 -13.70 -3.37
N LYS A 69 6.39 -12.48 -3.17
CA LYS A 69 7.00 -12.03 -1.91
C LYS A 69 6.11 -10.98 -1.26
N PRO A 70 6.00 -10.95 0.07
CA PRO A 70 5.31 -9.87 0.76
C PRO A 70 5.85 -8.49 0.33
N SER A 71 4.97 -7.55 0.07
CA SER A 71 5.30 -6.16 -0.26
C SER A 71 4.75 -5.17 0.76
N SER A 72 3.72 -5.55 1.53
CA SER A 72 3.12 -4.74 2.59
C SER A 72 2.54 -5.60 3.69
N TRP A 73 2.51 -5.07 4.91
CA TRP A 73 2.06 -5.76 6.10
C TRP A 73 1.05 -4.94 6.89
N LEU A 74 0.19 -5.63 7.65
CA LEU A 74 -0.75 -5.03 8.60
C LEU A 74 -0.51 -5.57 10.00
N PHE A 75 -0.95 -4.81 11.01
CA PHE A 75 -1.03 -5.31 12.38
C PHE A 75 -2.42 -5.89 12.63
N ALA A 76 -2.47 -7.16 13.01
CA ALA A 76 -3.69 -7.80 13.49
C ALA A 76 -4.03 -7.30 14.91
N GLU A 77 -5.27 -7.55 15.35
CA GLU A 77 -5.75 -7.14 16.68
C GLU A 77 -4.94 -7.74 17.84
N ASP A 78 -4.30 -8.89 17.61
CA ASP A 78 -3.42 -9.56 18.56
C ASP A 78 -1.98 -8.98 18.58
N GLY A 79 -1.72 -7.95 17.76
CA GLY A 79 -0.43 -7.28 17.63
C GLY A 79 0.55 -7.95 16.67
N ASN A 80 0.18 -9.05 16.00
CA ASN A 80 1.05 -9.69 15.02
C ASN A 80 1.12 -8.87 13.71
N CYS A 81 2.34 -8.71 13.19
CA CYS A 81 2.58 -8.08 11.89
C CYS A 81 2.49 -9.14 10.77
N LEU A 82 1.43 -9.09 9.97
CA LEU A 82 1.10 -10.10 8.98
C LEU A 82 1.23 -9.55 7.56
N PRO A 83 1.77 -10.33 6.61
CA PRO A 83 1.81 -9.92 5.21
C PRO A 83 0.38 -9.79 4.65
N TYR A 84 0.12 -8.71 3.93
CA TYR A 84 -1.19 -8.33 3.42
C TYR A 84 -1.23 -8.25 1.90
N GLU A 85 -0.23 -7.58 1.30
CA GLU A 85 -0.04 -7.51 -0.15
C GLU A 85 1.28 -8.16 -0.54
N PHE A 86 1.34 -8.63 -1.79
CA PHE A 86 2.47 -9.35 -2.35
C PHE A 86 2.87 -8.78 -3.71
N HIS A 87 4.15 -8.90 -4.05
CA HIS A 87 4.68 -8.63 -5.38
C HIS A 87 5.20 -9.93 -5.99
N TYR A 88 4.80 -10.24 -7.22
CA TYR A 88 5.28 -11.41 -7.96
C TYR A 88 6.32 -11.00 -9.00
N SER A 89 7.55 -11.52 -8.85
CA SER A 89 8.62 -11.32 -9.83
C SER A 89 9.24 -12.66 -10.24
N PRO A 90 8.86 -13.21 -11.42
CA PRO A 90 9.37 -14.52 -11.86
C PRO A 90 10.88 -14.48 -12.14
N ASP A 91 11.40 -13.33 -12.56
CA ASP A 91 12.78 -13.12 -13.00
C ASP A 91 13.71 -12.67 -11.87
N ALA A 92 13.17 -12.32 -10.70
CA ALA A 92 14.00 -11.98 -9.54
C ALA A 92 14.91 -13.17 -9.20
N ALA A 93 16.22 -12.89 -9.12
CA ALA A 93 17.14 -13.73 -8.39
C ALA A 93 16.57 -13.96 -6.98
N GLY A 94 16.88 -15.10 -6.36
CA GLY A 94 16.27 -15.49 -5.08
C GLY A 94 16.67 -14.64 -3.87
N ASP A 95 16.77 -13.31 -4.04
CA ASP A 95 16.99 -12.39 -2.94
C ASP A 95 15.85 -12.50 -1.94
N GLU A 96 16.25 -12.64 -0.68
CA GLU A 96 15.32 -12.58 0.43
C GLU A 96 14.89 -11.12 0.58
N SER A 97 13.63 -10.84 0.25
CA SER A 97 13.01 -9.57 0.62
C SER A 97 13.08 -9.41 2.13
N GLU A 98 13.50 -8.24 2.58
CA GLU A 98 13.49 -7.91 3.99
C GLU A 98 12.08 -8.07 4.58
N SER A 99 11.99 -8.66 5.77
CA SER A 99 10.73 -8.86 6.47
C SER A 99 10.71 -8.04 7.76
N PRO A 100 9.62 -7.31 8.07
CA PRO A 100 9.49 -6.62 9.34
C PRO A 100 9.56 -7.59 10.54
N ASN A 101 9.25 -8.87 10.33
CA ASN A 101 9.32 -9.90 11.37
C ASN A 101 10.74 -10.47 11.57
N ASP A 102 11.74 -10.01 10.83
CA ASP A 102 13.13 -10.42 11.07
C ASP A 102 13.58 -9.94 12.45
N PRO A 103 14.35 -10.74 13.22
CA PRO A 103 14.73 -10.38 14.59
C PRO A 103 15.43 -9.02 14.75
N LYS A 104 16.12 -8.56 13.70
CA LYS A 104 16.78 -7.24 13.66
C LYS A 104 15.80 -6.07 13.74
N TYR A 105 14.52 -6.27 13.38
CA TYR A 105 13.47 -5.25 13.39
C TYR A 105 12.49 -5.36 14.57
N ASN A 106 12.72 -6.29 15.50
CA ASN A 106 11.82 -6.51 16.65
C ASN A 106 11.52 -5.24 17.45
N GLU A 107 12.51 -4.37 17.66
CA GLU A 107 12.31 -3.12 18.37
C GLU A 107 11.49 -2.12 17.56
N PHE A 108 11.81 -1.97 16.27
CA PHE A 108 11.05 -1.15 15.33
C PHE A 108 9.57 -1.55 15.30
N ILE A 109 9.27 -2.84 15.13
CA ILE A 109 7.89 -3.35 15.06
C ILE A 109 7.14 -3.15 16.37
N ARG A 110 7.79 -3.31 17.52
CA ARG A 110 7.18 -3.03 18.82
C ARG A 110 6.84 -1.55 18.97
N SER A 111 7.79 -0.67 18.64
CA SER A 111 7.58 0.79 18.68
C SER A 111 6.50 1.23 17.71
N PHE A 112 6.51 0.70 16.49
CA PHE A 112 5.53 1.00 15.45
C PHE A 112 4.12 0.61 15.91
N ASN A 113 3.94 -0.62 16.42
CA ASN A 113 2.65 -1.07 16.94
C ASN A 113 2.18 -0.20 18.12
N SER A 114 3.10 0.15 19.02
CA SER A 114 2.78 1.01 20.17
C SER A 114 2.29 2.39 19.71
N LEU A 115 2.93 2.98 18.69
CA LEU A 115 2.52 4.25 18.11
C LEU A 115 1.17 4.15 17.40
N LEU A 116 0.90 3.07 16.66
CA LEU A 116 -0.42 2.82 16.06
C LEU A 116 -1.53 2.86 17.12
N HIS A 117 -1.34 2.15 18.23
CA HIS A 117 -2.32 2.10 19.32
C HIS A 117 -2.45 3.45 20.04
N GLN A 118 -1.34 4.13 20.33
CA GLN A 118 -1.35 5.45 20.97
C GLN A 118 -2.14 6.49 20.16
N LYS A 119 -2.13 6.36 18.83
CA LYS A 119 -2.74 7.32 17.89
C LYS A 119 -4.07 6.86 17.31
N ASP A 120 -4.63 5.75 17.79
CA ASP A 120 -5.85 5.13 17.24
C ASP A 120 -5.77 4.87 15.71
N ALA A 121 -4.57 4.56 15.24
CA ALA A 121 -4.24 4.38 13.83
C ALA A 121 -4.11 2.90 13.43
N VAL A 122 -4.48 1.97 14.32
CA VAL A 122 -4.47 0.52 14.02
C VAL A 122 -5.33 0.23 12.79
N GLY A 123 -4.76 -0.53 11.86
CA GLY A 123 -5.38 -0.85 10.56
C GLY A 123 -5.43 0.31 9.56
N LEU A 124 -5.00 1.53 9.92
CA LEU A 124 -4.87 2.64 8.98
C LEU A 124 -3.50 2.59 8.27
N PHE A 125 -2.44 2.32 9.02
CA PHE A 125 -1.09 2.25 8.46
C PHE A 125 -0.43 0.89 8.66
N GLY A 126 0.54 0.59 7.79
CA GLY A 126 1.42 -0.57 7.89
C GLY A 126 2.80 -0.28 7.31
N PRO A 127 3.78 -1.17 7.49
CA PRO A 127 5.02 -1.11 6.75
C PRO A 127 4.83 -1.67 5.33
N CYS A 128 5.56 -1.11 4.36
CA CYS A 128 5.74 -1.64 3.01
C CYS A 128 7.22 -1.72 2.65
N VAL A 129 7.57 -2.53 1.65
CA VAL A 129 8.96 -2.65 1.17
C VAL A 129 9.44 -1.29 0.63
N TYR A 130 10.67 -0.90 0.98
CA TYR A 130 11.32 0.24 0.35
C TYR A 130 11.63 -0.06 -1.13
N PRO A 131 11.17 0.77 -2.08
CA PRO A 131 11.24 0.46 -3.50
C PRO A 131 12.63 0.67 -4.13
N GLY A 132 13.59 1.23 -3.38
CA GLY A 132 14.92 1.59 -3.88
C GLY A 132 15.08 3.09 -4.10
N ASP A 133 16.34 3.54 -4.17
CA ASP A 133 16.71 4.95 -4.34
C ASP A 133 16.40 5.49 -5.74
N ASP A 134 16.26 4.60 -6.73
CA ASP A 134 15.92 4.89 -8.12
C ASP A 134 14.40 4.85 -8.38
N PHE A 135 13.58 4.75 -7.33
CA PHE A 135 12.14 4.76 -7.46
C PHE A 135 11.61 6.14 -7.89
N GLU A 136 11.26 6.26 -9.16
CA GLU A 136 10.67 7.47 -9.75
C GLU A 136 9.22 7.70 -9.33
N GLY A 137 8.57 6.65 -8.83
CA GLY A 137 7.24 6.71 -8.29
C GLY A 137 6.22 5.79 -8.94
N ARG A 138 5.00 5.83 -8.40
CA ARG A 138 3.87 5.04 -8.90
C ARG A 138 2.55 5.76 -8.60
N VAL A 139 1.66 5.75 -9.59
CA VAL A 139 0.29 6.28 -9.46
C VAL A 139 -0.69 5.14 -9.69
N GLU A 140 -1.48 4.85 -8.68
CA GLU A 140 -2.53 3.84 -8.82
C GLU A 140 -3.80 4.46 -9.42
N ILE A 141 -4.37 3.77 -10.41
CA ILE A 141 -5.65 4.09 -11.02
C ILE A 141 -6.57 2.85 -10.96
N ARG A 142 -7.87 3.10 -10.80
CA ARG A 142 -8.90 2.05 -10.66
C ARG A 142 -8.62 1.04 -9.53
N ALA A 143 -7.82 1.45 -8.54
CA ALA A 143 -7.44 0.66 -7.37
C ALA A 143 -6.84 -0.71 -7.72
N ASN A 144 -6.20 -0.86 -8.88
CA ASN A 144 -5.43 -2.08 -9.18
C ASN A 144 -4.41 -1.91 -10.30
N THR A 145 -4.40 -0.80 -11.02
CA THR A 145 -3.47 -0.55 -12.12
C THR A 145 -2.50 0.52 -11.70
N ASN A 146 -1.22 0.24 -11.79
CA ASN A 146 -0.13 1.07 -11.32
C ASN A 146 0.63 1.63 -12.53
N LEU A 147 0.59 2.94 -12.68
CA LEU A 147 1.25 3.69 -13.74
C LEU A 147 2.54 4.33 -13.24
N HIS A 148 3.48 4.53 -14.16
CA HIS A 148 4.55 5.50 -13.95
C HIS A 148 3.93 6.91 -13.81
N PRO A 149 4.46 7.80 -12.94
CA PRO A 149 3.89 9.15 -12.76
C PRO A 149 3.77 9.95 -14.07
N ASP A 150 4.70 9.81 -15.00
CA ASP A 150 4.64 10.51 -16.30
C ASP A 150 3.53 10.01 -17.22
N ASP A 151 3.06 8.77 -17.02
CA ASP A 151 1.97 8.17 -17.78
C ASP A 151 0.59 8.50 -17.18
N ALA A 152 0.56 9.04 -15.96
CA ALA A 152 -0.67 9.35 -15.27
C ALA A 152 -1.35 10.62 -15.86
N PRO A 153 -2.70 10.65 -15.97
CA PRO A 153 -3.39 11.85 -16.40
C PRO A 153 -3.12 13.03 -15.45
N LYS A 154 -2.58 14.14 -15.97
CA LYS A 154 -2.23 15.32 -15.14
C LYS A 154 -3.40 15.96 -14.40
N ALA A 155 -4.64 15.73 -14.86
CA ALA A 155 -5.85 16.23 -14.24
C ALA A 155 -6.36 15.34 -13.09
N LEU A 156 -5.69 14.22 -12.81
CA LEU A 156 -6.10 13.28 -11.77
C LEU A 156 -5.86 13.92 -10.39
N VAL A 157 -6.92 14.03 -9.60
CA VAL A 157 -6.81 14.32 -8.17
C VAL A 157 -6.46 13.02 -7.46
N SER A 158 -5.46 13.04 -6.60
CA SER A 158 -4.85 11.83 -6.07
C SER A 158 -4.53 12.05 -4.57
N THR A 159 -4.76 11.04 -3.70
CA THR A 159 -4.47 11.09 -2.24
C THR A 159 -3.30 10.20 -1.81
N PRO A 160 -2.28 10.69 -1.07
CA PRO A 160 -1.15 9.87 -0.70
C PRO A 160 -1.49 8.50 -0.04
N ALA A 161 -0.92 7.40 -0.55
CA ALA A 161 -0.99 6.03 -0.08
C ALA A 161 0.33 5.45 0.46
N ALA A 162 1.51 6.03 0.15
CA ALA A 162 2.78 5.53 0.68
C ALA A 162 3.82 6.65 0.87
N TRP A 163 4.70 6.46 1.86
CA TRP A 163 5.73 7.43 2.25
C TRP A 163 7.06 6.72 2.54
N PHE A 164 8.15 7.26 2.00
CA PHE A 164 9.50 6.75 2.19
C PHE A 164 10.36 7.85 2.79
N PHE A 165 11.10 7.53 3.85
CA PHE A 165 11.70 8.54 4.75
C PHE A 165 13.21 8.70 4.57
N VAL A 166 13.74 8.31 3.43
CA VAL A 166 15.16 8.50 3.08
C VAL A 166 15.45 9.97 2.80
N GLN A 167 16.66 10.42 3.17
CA GLN A 167 17.05 11.84 3.14
C GLN A 167 17.16 12.42 1.71
N ILE A 168 17.05 11.58 0.67
CA ILE A 168 17.07 11.97 -0.74
C ILE A 168 15.65 12.29 -1.27
N LEU A 169 14.57 11.92 -0.57
CA LEU A 169 13.19 12.04 -1.07
C LEU A 169 12.29 12.91 -0.19
N GLN A 170 12.74 14.09 0.23
CA GLN A 170 11.89 15.00 0.99
C GLN A 170 10.72 15.64 0.19
N GLU A 171 10.51 15.28 -1.08
CA GLU A 171 9.42 15.81 -1.91
C GLU A 171 8.80 14.76 -2.86
N SER A 172 8.16 13.71 -2.35
CA SER A 172 7.18 12.95 -3.14
C SER A 172 6.30 12.08 -2.25
N ALA A 173 5.10 12.57 -1.91
CA ALA A 173 4.05 11.76 -1.32
C ALA A 173 3.37 10.93 -2.43
N PHE A 174 3.37 9.60 -2.30
CA PHE A 174 2.73 8.64 -3.22
C PHE A 174 1.31 8.37 -2.84
N THR A 175 0.46 7.91 -3.78
CA THR A 175 -0.93 8.34 -3.89
C THR A 175 -1.92 7.31 -4.48
N SER A 176 -3.02 6.96 -3.78
CA SER A 176 -4.16 6.14 -4.22
C SER A 176 -5.48 6.96 -4.36
N VAL A 177 -6.48 6.42 -5.06
CA VAL A 177 -7.73 7.11 -5.44
C VAL A 177 -8.95 6.22 -5.21
N GLU A 178 -9.99 6.75 -4.55
CA GLU A 178 -11.36 6.20 -4.58
C GLU A 178 -12.19 6.92 -5.66
N GLU A 179 -12.87 6.16 -6.52
CA GLU A 179 -13.73 6.71 -7.57
C GLU A 179 -15.10 7.11 -7.00
N THR A 180 -15.42 8.41 -7.02
CA THR A 180 -16.80 8.87 -6.89
C THR A 180 -17.47 8.87 -8.27
N ALA A 181 -18.65 8.27 -8.33
CA ALA A 181 -19.42 8.05 -9.56
C ALA A 181 -19.57 9.32 -10.41
N ILE A 182 -19.18 9.24 -11.68
CA ILE A 182 -19.46 10.26 -12.69
C ILE A 182 -20.96 10.19 -13.04
N PRO A 183 -21.76 11.24 -12.80
CA PRO A 183 -23.16 11.24 -13.21
C PRO A 183 -23.25 11.49 -14.72
N GLY A 184 -23.82 10.52 -15.44
CA GLY A 184 -24.35 10.75 -16.79
C GLY A 184 -23.60 10.07 -17.93
N LEU A 185 -23.61 8.74 -17.99
CA LEU A 185 -23.57 8.02 -19.28
C LEU A 185 -24.66 6.93 -19.32
N PRO A 186 -25.38 6.79 -20.45
CA PRO A 186 -26.61 5.99 -20.53
C PRO A 186 -26.33 4.48 -20.56
N THR A 187 -27.14 3.75 -19.83
CA THR A 187 -27.19 2.28 -19.81
C THR A 187 -27.94 1.76 -21.04
N LYS A 188 -27.31 0.84 -21.78
CA LYS A 188 -27.86 -0.33 -22.52
C LYS A 188 -27.27 -0.48 -23.92
N ALA A 189 -26.68 -1.66 -24.17
CA ALA A 189 -26.78 -2.34 -25.45
C ALA A 189 -27.03 -3.83 -25.19
N THR A 190 -28.22 -4.28 -25.55
CA THR A 190 -28.65 -5.67 -25.59
C THR A 190 -28.06 -6.30 -26.85
N LEU A 191 -27.31 -7.39 -26.73
CA LEU A 191 -26.97 -8.24 -27.88
C LEU A 191 -28.20 -9.06 -28.27
N ALA A 192 -28.76 -8.78 -29.44
CA ALA A 192 -29.65 -9.70 -30.14
C ALA A 192 -28.80 -10.74 -30.88
N VAL A 193 -29.14 -12.01 -30.66
CA VAL A 193 -28.61 -13.15 -31.41
C VAL A 193 -29.61 -13.44 -32.52
N ASP A 194 -29.19 -13.31 -33.77
CA ASP A 194 -29.95 -13.85 -34.91
C ASP A 194 -29.19 -15.00 -35.56
N LYS A 195 -29.96 -16.05 -35.88
CA LYS A 195 -29.57 -17.15 -36.78
C LYS A 195 -29.77 -16.74 -38.22
#